data_AF-A0A2E5RZ98-F1
#
_entry.id   AF-A0A2E5RZ98-F1
#
_cell.length_a   1.000
_cell.length_b   1.000
_cell.length_c   1.000
_cell.angle_alpha   90.00
_cell.angle_beta   90.00
_cell.angle_gamma   90.00
#
_symmetry.space_group_name_H-M   'P 1'
#
loop_
_entity.id
_entity.type
_entity.pdbx_description
1 polymer ?
#
loop_
_entity_poly.entity_id
_entity_poly.type
_entity_poly.pdbx_seq_one_letter_code
_entity_poly.pdbx_strand_id
1 'polypeptide(L)'
;MTVIPDKSGSDPSSRNLKIPAALKQSFSSLSEHIPGFQLRNRQLEFAASCHNTLTNSSTLLIEAGTGIGKTLGYLIPLIAYARRNQVRVAISTETRNLQHQILQKDLPLALKALGLSSEEFRAEVCMGASNYLCIRRMHRVGKEIPPDRAEEY
;
A
#
# COMPACT_ATOMS: atom_id res chain seq x y z
N MET A 1 7.17 -6.74 -1.58
CA MET A 1 7.60 -5.72 -0.60
C MET A 1 9.05 -6.02 -0.31
N THR A 2 10.00 -5.25 -0.86
CA THR A 2 11.43 -5.46 -0.62
C THR A 2 11.92 -4.30 0.23
N VAL A 3 12.21 -4.57 1.49
CA VAL A 3 13.01 -3.70 2.34
C VAL A 3 14.40 -4.33 2.34
N ILE A 4 15.40 -3.61 1.82
CA ILE A 4 16.79 -4.09 1.76
C ILE A 4 17.46 -3.61 3.05
N PRO A 5 17.86 -4.52 3.98
CA PRO A 5 19.23 -5.02 4.00
C PRO A 5 19.47 -6.48 4.48
N ASP A 6 20.70 -6.93 4.22
CA ASP A 6 21.51 -8.14 4.58
C ASP A 6 20.92 -9.57 4.64
N LYS A 7 21.73 -10.50 4.13
CA LYS A 7 21.48 -11.93 3.88
C LYS A 7 21.47 -12.74 5.18
N SER A 8 20.28 -13.05 5.70
CA SER A 8 20.07 -14.29 6.45
C SER A 8 18.62 -14.72 6.36
N GLY A 9 18.34 -15.69 5.48
CA GLY A 9 17.04 -16.32 5.36
C GLY A 9 16.79 -17.25 6.54
N SER A 10 15.80 -16.94 7.37
CA SER A 10 15.22 -17.88 8.33
C SER A 10 13.71 -17.92 8.15
N ASP A 11 13.17 -19.13 8.01
CA ASP A 11 11.75 -19.44 7.88
C ASP A 11 10.93 -18.89 9.09
N PRO A 12 9.95 -17.99 8.87
CA PRO A 12 9.19 -17.35 9.93
C PRO A 12 8.01 -18.17 10.46
N SER A 13 7.71 -19.35 9.89
CA SER A 13 6.45 -20.08 10.12
C SER A 13 6.34 -20.84 11.46
N SER A 14 7.36 -20.84 12.31
CA SER A 14 7.41 -21.66 13.55
C SER A 14 7.54 -20.89 14.87
N ARG A 15 7.46 -19.55 14.88
CA ARG A 15 7.57 -18.75 16.12
C ARG A 15 6.19 -18.30 16.60
N ASN A 16 5.92 -18.44 17.90
CA ASN A 16 4.81 -17.79 18.61
C ASN A 16 4.82 -16.28 18.31
N LEU A 17 4.04 -15.87 17.31
CA LEU A 17 4.08 -14.52 16.77
C LEU A 17 3.31 -13.60 17.70
N LYS A 18 4.02 -12.77 18.48
CA LYS A 18 3.39 -11.76 19.31
C LYS A 18 2.76 -10.69 18.42
N ILE A 19 1.44 -10.59 18.44
CA ILE A 19 0.69 -9.54 17.74
C ILE A 19 0.73 -8.27 18.60
N PRO A 20 1.31 -7.14 18.11
CA PRO A 20 1.32 -5.89 18.87
C PRO A 20 -0.10 -5.40 19.16
N ALA A 21 -0.36 -4.94 20.40
CA ALA A 21 -1.68 -4.45 20.81
C ALA A 21 -2.15 -3.25 19.94
N ALA A 22 -1.23 -2.34 19.62
CA ALA A 22 -1.50 -1.21 18.72
C ALA A 22 -1.95 -1.68 17.32
N LEU A 23 -1.31 -2.73 16.78
CA LEU A 23 -1.69 -3.29 15.49
C LEU A 23 -3.10 -3.88 15.55
N LYS A 24 -3.40 -4.66 16.60
CA LYS A 24 -4.74 -5.21 16.81
C LYS A 24 -5.79 -4.10 16.89
N GLN A 25 -5.50 -3.01 17.61
CA GLN A 25 -6.41 -1.87 17.71
C GLN A 25 -6.68 -1.21 16.36
N SER A 26 -5.64 -1.02 15.53
CA SER A 26 -5.81 -0.44 14.18
C SER A 26 -6.68 -1.32 13.27
N PHE A 27 -6.58 -2.65 13.35
CA PHE A 27 -7.49 -3.50 12.58
C PHE A 27 -8.90 -3.50 13.14
N SER A 28 -9.08 -3.41 14.47
CA SER A 28 -10.41 -3.30 15.07
C SER A 28 -11.14 -2.04 14.62
N SER A 29 -10.48 -0.89 14.47
CA SER A 29 -11.10 0.36 14.02
C SER A 29 -11.56 0.33 12.54
N LEU A 30 -11.16 -0.66 11.75
CA LEU A 30 -11.72 -0.87 10.41
C LEU A 30 -13.21 -1.20 10.44
N SER A 31 -13.74 -1.76 11.54
CA SER A 31 -15.18 -2.03 11.68
C SER A 31 -16.04 -0.78 11.65
N GLU A 32 -15.48 0.37 12.04
CA GLU A 32 -16.14 1.68 12.00
C GLU A 32 -16.28 2.22 10.57
N HIS A 33 -15.46 1.71 9.65
CA HIS A 33 -15.32 2.24 8.30
C HIS A 33 -15.78 1.29 7.20
N ILE A 34 -15.89 0.00 7.51
CA ILE A 34 -16.24 -1.06 6.57
C ILE A 34 -17.45 -1.83 7.13
N PRO A 35 -18.66 -1.61 6.57
CA PRO A 35 -19.85 -2.34 6.99
C PRO A 35 -19.65 -3.86 6.88
N GLY A 36 -19.99 -4.59 7.94
CA GLY A 36 -19.84 -6.05 7.99
C GLY A 36 -18.39 -6.55 8.09
N PHE A 37 -17.43 -5.67 8.39
CA PHE A 37 -16.04 -6.10 8.61
C PHE A 37 -15.94 -7.02 9.83
N GLN A 38 -15.26 -8.14 9.63
CA GLN A 38 -14.93 -9.08 10.69
C GLN A 38 -13.43 -9.25 10.77
N LEU A 39 -12.90 -9.03 11.96
CA LEU A 39 -11.50 -9.25 12.25
C LEU A 39 -11.17 -10.74 12.17
N ARG A 40 -10.15 -11.10 11.40
CA ARG A 40 -9.71 -12.49 11.22
C ARG A 40 -8.31 -12.69 11.78
N ASN A 41 -8.10 -13.74 12.59
CA ASN A 41 -6.79 -14.03 13.17
C ASN A 41 -5.68 -14.17 12.12
N ARG A 42 -5.96 -14.85 10.99
CA ARG A 42 -4.99 -14.96 9.88
C ARG A 42 -4.55 -13.61 9.30
N GLN A 43 -5.45 -12.61 9.29
CA GLN A 43 -5.11 -11.27 8.83
C GLN A 43 -4.17 -10.57 9.82
N LEU A 44 -4.43 -10.74 11.13
CA LEU A 44 -3.55 -10.22 12.19
C LEU A 44 -2.19 -10.91 12.20
N GLU A 45 -2.14 -12.23 12.00
CA GLU A 45 -0.89 -13.00 11.90
C GLU A 45 -0.06 -12.54 10.70
N PHE A 46 -0.71 -12.34 9.55
CA PHE A 46 -0.07 -11.78 8.36
C PHE A 46 0.50 -10.38 8.65
N ALA A 47 -0.31 -9.49 9.23
CA ALA A 47 0.12 -8.13 9.54
C ALA A 47 1.25 -8.10 10.59
N ALA A 48 1.19 -8.97 11.60
CA ALA A 48 2.24 -9.11 12.60
C ALA A 48 3.54 -9.65 12.00
N SER A 49 3.45 -10.53 11.00
CA SER A 49 4.62 -11.03 10.27
C SER A 49 5.28 -9.90 9.48
N CYS A 50 4.48 -9.08 8.79
CA CYS A 50 4.97 -7.86 8.13
C CYS A 50 5.61 -6.89 9.13
N HIS A 51 4.95 -6.62 10.27
CA HIS A 51 5.47 -5.73 11.31
C HIS A 51 6.83 -6.21 11.84
N ASN A 52 6.93 -7.48 12.24
CA ASN A 52 8.17 -8.03 12.80
C ASN A 52 9.31 -8.03 11.78
N THR A 53 9.00 -8.29 10.51
CA THR A 53 9.98 -8.24 9.42
C THR A 53 10.52 -6.82 9.24
N LEU A 54 9.64 -5.81 9.25
CA LEU A 54 10.01 -4.40 9.17
C LEU A 54 10.90 -4.00 10.35
N THR A 55 10.50 -4.34 11.59
CA THR A 55 11.28 -3.97 12.79
C THR A 55 12.63 -4.66 12.87
N ASN A 56 12.74 -5.88 12.35
CA ASN A 56 13.99 -6.64 12.35
C ASN A 56 14.85 -6.37 11.10
N SER A 57 14.41 -5.48 10.20
CA SER A 57 15.09 -5.20 8.93
C SER A 57 15.42 -6.47 8.13
N SER A 58 14.49 -7.42 8.07
CA SER A 58 14.68 -8.70 7.37
C SER A 58 13.81 -8.81 6.11
N THR A 59 13.94 -9.92 5.39
CA THR A 59 13.10 -10.23 4.22
C THR A 59 12.02 -11.26 4.59
N LEU A 60 10.79 -11.00 4.14
CA LEU A 60 9.65 -11.92 4.29
C LEU A 60 9.17 -12.39 2.92
N LEU A 61 9.15 -13.72 2.74
CA LEU A 61 8.41 -14.38 1.69
C LEU A 61 7.18 -15.04 2.33
N ILE A 62 5.99 -14.70 1.83
CA ILE A 62 4.74 -15.21 2.38
C ILE A 62 3.75 -15.49 1.26
N GLU A 63 3.19 -16.69 1.27
CA GLU A 63 2.01 -16.99 0.48
C GLU A 63 0.78 -16.58 1.29
N ALA A 64 0.00 -15.68 0.73
CA ALA A 64 -1.29 -15.33 1.30
C ALA A 64 -2.39 -16.00 0.47
N GLY A 65 -3.47 -16.47 1.10
CA GLY A 65 -4.70 -16.86 0.40
C GLY A 65 -5.46 -15.65 -0.17
N THR A 66 -6.31 -15.83 -1.16
CA THR A 66 -7.21 -14.76 -1.66
C THR A 66 -8.24 -14.38 -0.59
N GLY A 67 -8.77 -13.16 -0.64
CA GLY A 67 -9.86 -12.73 0.27
C GLY A 67 -9.48 -12.46 1.74
N ILE A 68 -8.22 -12.68 2.15
CA ILE A 68 -7.79 -12.45 3.55
C ILE A 68 -7.56 -10.97 3.92
N GLY A 69 -7.72 -10.05 2.97
CA GLY A 69 -7.42 -8.62 3.18
C GLY A 69 -5.92 -8.31 3.21
N LYS A 70 -5.13 -8.97 2.35
CA LYS A 70 -3.66 -8.85 2.27
C LYS A 70 -3.18 -7.41 2.17
N THR A 71 -3.88 -6.59 1.39
CA THR A 71 -3.50 -5.20 1.12
C THR A 71 -3.45 -4.40 2.41
N LEU A 72 -4.52 -4.41 3.21
CA LEU A 72 -4.52 -3.80 4.55
C LEU A 72 -3.53 -4.48 5.49
N GLY A 73 -3.38 -5.81 5.35
CA GLY A 73 -2.42 -6.64 6.05
C GLY A 73 -0.98 -6.09 6.01
N TYR A 74 -0.50 -5.67 4.83
CA TYR A 74 0.83 -5.08 4.70
C TYR A 74 0.81 -3.56 4.82
N LEU A 75 -0.25 -2.85 4.39
CA LEU A 75 -0.28 -1.39 4.40
C LEU A 75 -0.24 -0.81 5.81
N ILE A 76 -1.06 -1.32 6.73
CA ILE A 76 -1.17 -0.78 8.09
C ILE A 76 0.19 -0.83 8.82
N PRO A 77 0.87 -1.99 8.94
CA PRO A 77 2.17 -2.03 9.61
C PRO A 77 3.25 -1.25 8.85
N LEU A 78 3.17 -1.16 7.52
CA LEU A 78 4.13 -0.45 6.69
C LEU A 78 4.03 1.07 6.85
N ILE A 79 2.82 1.63 6.84
CA ILE A 79 2.58 3.07 7.07
C ILE A 79 3.03 3.45 8.48
N ALA A 80 2.65 2.65 9.49
CA ALA A 80 3.06 2.88 10.87
C ALA A 80 4.60 2.88 11.01
N TYR A 81 5.27 1.93 10.37
CA TYR A 81 6.73 1.85 10.35
C TYR A 81 7.37 3.03 9.61
N ALA A 82 6.86 3.38 8.43
CA ALA A 82 7.36 4.48 7.60
C ALA A 82 7.27 5.82 8.34
N ARG A 83 6.14 6.11 8.98
CA ARG A 83 5.93 7.33 9.78
C ARG A 83 6.86 7.38 10.98
N ARG A 84 6.95 6.29 11.75
CA ARG A 84 7.77 6.23 12.97
C ARG A 84 9.26 6.41 12.69
N ASN A 85 9.76 5.83 11.60
CA ASN A 85 11.19 5.84 11.25
C ASN A 85 11.55 6.91 10.21
N GLN A 86 10.57 7.69 9.74
CA GLN A 86 10.74 8.70 8.69
C GLN A 86 11.40 8.16 7.40
N VAL A 87 11.02 6.95 7.01
CA VAL A 87 11.55 6.27 5.82
C VAL A 87 10.52 6.23 4.69
N ARG A 88 11.00 6.20 3.45
CA ARG A 88 10.18 5.98 2.26
C ARG A 88 10.01 4.49 2.01
N VAL A 89 8.84 4.09 1.52
CA VAL A 89 8.56 2.70 1.17
C VAL A 89 8.00 2.61 -0.24
N ALA A 90 8.44 1.59 -0.98
CA ALA A 90 7.92 1.27 -2.30
C ALA A 90 7.09 -0.02 -2.24
N ILE A 91 5.91 0.03 -2.86
CA ILE A 91 5.04 -1.14 -3.05
C ILE A 91 4.98 -1.41 -4.55
N SER A 92 5.42 -2.59 -4.95
CA SER A 92 5.35 -3.05 -6.34
C SER A 92 4.19 -4.02 -6.49
N THR A 93 3.38 -3.81 -7.53
CA THR A 93 2.28 -4.69 -7.92
C THR A 93 2.36 -4.99 -9.41
N GLU A 94 1.65 -6.04 -9.83
CA GLU A 94 1.68 -6.53 -11.22
C GLU A 94 1.08 -5.54 -12.22
N THR A 95 -0.07 -4.93 -11.90
CA THR A 95 -0.82 -4.09 -12.84
C THR A 95 -1.07 -2.69 -12.31
N ARG A 96 -1.30 -1.73 -13.23
CA ARG A 96 -1.67 -0.35 -12.91
C ARG A 96 -3.00 -0.28 -12.15
N ASN A 97 -3.97 -1.12 -12.51
CA ASN A 97 -5.25 -1.16 -11.82
C ASN A 97 -5.09 -1.52 -10.34
N LEU A 98 -4.19 -2.45 -10.01
CA LEU A 98 -3.89 -2.77 -8.61
C LEU A 98 -3.24 -1.58 -7.88
N GLN A 99 -2.35 -0.83 -8.53
CA GLN A 99 -1.76 0.38 -7.95
C GLN A 99 -2.83 1.44 -7.66
N HIS A 100 -3.74 1.66 -8.60
CA HIS A 100 -4.87 2.59 -8.42
C HIS A 100 -5.82 2.13 -7.31
N GLN A 101 -6.13 0.84 -7.24
CA GLN A 101 -6.94 0.29 -6.16
C GLN A 101 -6.30 0.54 -4.79
N ILE A 102 -4.98 0.31 -4.68
CA ILE A 102 -4.24 0.61 -3.46
C ILE A 102 -4.35 2.09 -3.12
N LEU A 103 -4.08 2.99 -4.07
CA LEU A 103 -4.05 4.43 -3.81
C LEU A 103 -5.44 4.99 -3.46
N GLN A 104 -6.48 4.60 -4.19
CA GLN A 104 -7.81 5.23 -4.10
C GLN A 104 -8.73 4.56 -3.07
N LYS A 105 -8.52 3.29 -2.74
CA LYS A 105 -9.41 2.52 -1.86
C LYS A 105 -8.70 2.04 -0.61
N ASP A 106 -7.64 1.26 -0.76
CA ASP A 106 -7.04 0.55 0.38
C ASP A 106 -6.20 1.48 1.27
N LEU A 107 -5.49 2.44 0.67
CA LEU A 107 -4.68 3.42 1.40
C LEU A 107 -5.55 4.33 2.28
N PRO A 108 -6.63 4.97 1.79
CA PRO A 108 -7.52 5.76 2.65
C PRO A 108 -8.08 4.95 3.84
N LEU A 109 -8.40 3.67 3.63
CA LEU A 109 -8.85 2.79 4.71
C LEU A 109 -7.73 2.49 5.72
N ALA A 110 -6.51 2.25 5.25
CA ALA A 110 -5.36 2.02 6.12
C ALA A 110 -4.98 3.28 6.93
N LEU A 111 -5.12 4.47 6.35
CA LEU A 111 -4.91 5.73 7.07
C LEU A 111 -5.97 5.94 8.16
N LYS A 112 -7.25 5.72 7.85
CA LYS A 112 -8.34 5.77 8.83
C LYS A 112 -8.13 4.79 9.98
N ALA A 113 -7.71 3.56 9.68
CA ALA A 113 -7.36 2.55 10.69
C ALA A 113 -6.26 2.99 11.65
N LEU A 114 -5.35 3.85 11.19
CA LEU A 114 -4.25 4.43 11.95
C LEU A 114 -4.61 5.79 12.59
N GLY A 115 -5.84 6.29 12.40
CA GLY A 115 -6.26 7.62 12.84
C GLY A 115 -5.54 8.75 12.12
N LEU A 116 -5.14 8.55 10.86
CA LEU A 116 -4.40 9.51 10.05
C LEU A 116 -5.28 10.13 8.96
N SER A 117 -5.01 11.39 8.64
CA SER A 117 -5.54 12.05 7.44
C SER A 117 -4.64 11.83 6.22
N SER A 118 -5.17 12.10 5.02
CA SER A 118 -4.38 12.07 3.78
C SER A 118 -3.28 13.14 3.72
N GLU A 119 -3.38 14.18 4.56
CA GLU A 119 -2.39 15.26 4.63
C GLU A 119 -1.16 14.84 5.45
N GLU A 120 -1.35 13.91 6.39
CA GLU A 120 -0.28 13.38 7.25
C GLU A 120 0.57 12.30 6.59
N PHE A 121 0.11 11.74 5.46
CA PHE A 121 0.82 10.67 4.77
C PHE A 121 0.74 10.81 3.25
N ARG A 122 1.88 11.15 2.64
CA ARG A 122 2.00 11.28 1.19
C ARG A 122 2.27 9.92 0.53
N ALA A 123 1.43 9.55 -0.42
CA ALA A 123 1.64 8.40 -1.30
C ALA A 123 1.45 8.82 -2.76
N GLU A 124 2.28 8.29 -3.65
CA GLU A 124 2.29 8.64 -5.06
C GLU A 124 2.48 7.37 -5.90
N VAL A 125 1.93 7.36 -7.12
CA VAL A 125 2.10 6.25 -8.07
C VAL A 125 3.29 6.54 -8.97
N CYS A 126 4.21 5.58 -9.06
CA CYS A 126 5.35 5.62 -9.98
C CYS A 126 5.07 4.72 -11.19
N MET A 127 5.03 5.30 -12.39
CA MET A 127 4.82 4.57 -13.65
C MET A 127 5.98 4.82 -14.63
N GLY A 128 6.08 3.99 -15.67
CA GLY A 128 7.01 4.28 -16.78
C GLY A 128 6.63 5.56 -17.52
N ALA A 129 7.61 6.25 -18.11
CA ALA A 129 7.43 7.55 -18.76
C ALA A 129 6.33 7.59 -19.85
N SER A 130 6.11 6.47 -20.54
CA SER A 130 5.05 6.31 -21.55
C SER A 130 3.62 6.44 -20.99
N ASN A 131 3.46 6.42 -19.65
CA ASN A 131 2.17 6.53 -18.98
C ASN A 131 1.83 7.97 -18.57
N TYR A 132 2.67 8.94 -18.92
CA TYR A 132 2.45 10.36 -18.65
C TYR A 132 2.30 11.13 -19.96
N LEU A 133 1.45 12.16 -19.94
CA LEU A 133 1.26 13.04 -21.08
C LEU A 133 2.55 13.82 -21.38
N CYS A 134 3.07 13.65 -22.59
CA CYS A 134 4.19 14.48 -23.06
C CYS A 134 3.67 15.85 -23.46
N ILE A 135 3.84 16.85 -22.58
CA ILE A 135 3.40 18.25 -22.79
C ILE A 135 3.93 18.81 -24.12
N ARG A 136 5.19 18.49 -24.48
CA ARG A 136 5.78 18.92 -25.77
C ARG A 136 5.05 18.32 -26.98
N ARG A 137 4.66 17.05 -26.91
CA ARG A 137 3.89 16.39 -27.98
C ARG A 137 2.46 16.95 -28.05
N MET A 138 1.83 17.20 -26.91
CA MET A 138 0.52 17.83 -26.82
C MET A 138 0.53 19.22 -27.51
N HIS A 139 1.49 20.08 -27.20
CA HIS A 139 1.59 21.41 -27.84
C HIS A 139 1.84 21.34 -29.34
N ARG A 140 2.59 20.35 -29.83
CA ARG A 140 2.81 20.18 -31.27
C ARG A 140 1.50 19.84 -31.98
N VAL A 141 0.78 18.84 -31.47
CA VAL A 141 -0.52 18.43 -32.04
C VAL A 141 -1.55 19.55 -31.92
N GLY A 142 -1.60 20.25 -30.78
CA GLY A 142 -2.55 21.36 -30.57
C GLY A 142 -2.33 22.56 -31.50
N LYS A 143 -1.13 22.75 -32.07
CA LYS A 143 -0.88 23.76 -33.12
C LYS A 143 -1.30 23.28 -34.52
N GLU A 144 -1.42 21.98 -34.71
CA GLU A 144 -1.78 21.33 -35.99
C GLU A 144 -3.30 21.08 -36.12
N ILE A 145 -4.07 21.23 -35.03
CA ILE A 145 -5.54 21.15 -35.05
C ILE A 145 -6.10 22.52 -35.46
N PRO A 146 -6.82 22.64 -36.60
CA PRO A 146 -7.48 23.88 -36.99
C PRO A 146 -8.55 24.26 -35.94
N PRO A 147 -8.75 25.56 -35.67
CA PRO A 147 -9.69 26.02 -34.64
C PRO A 147 -11.16 25.63 -34.90
N ASP A 148 -11.54 25.21 -36.11
CA ASP A 148 -12.92 24.87 -36.49
C ASP A 148 -13.38 23.48 -36.04
N ARG A 149 -12.47 22.60 -35.60
CA ARG A 149 -12.77 21.22 -35.16
C ARG A 149 -12.73 21.00 -33.65
N ALA A 150 -12.53 22.06 -32.87
CA ALA A 150 -12.49 21.99 -31.41
C ALA A 150 -13.88 21.83 -30.76
N GLU A 151 -14.96 22.09 -31.50
CA GLU A 151 -16.35 21.98 -31.02
C GLU A 151 -17.03 20.63 -31.36
N GLU A 152 -16.37 19.73 -32.11
CA GLU A 152 -16.92 18.44 -32.53
C GLU A 152 -16.55 17.24 -31.60
N TYR A 153 -15.88 17.49 -30.47
CA TYR A 153 -15.48 16.45 -29.51
C TYR A 153 -15.80 16.79 -28.06
#